data_AF-A0A914ZLS9-F1
#
_entry.id   AF-A0A914ZLS9-F1
#
_cell.length_a   1.000
_cell.length_b   1.000
_cell.length_c   1.000
_cell.angle_alpha   90.00
_cell.angle_beta   90.00
_cell.angle_gamma   90.00
#
_symmetry.space_group_name_H-M   'P 1'
#
loop_
_entity.id
_entity.type
_entity.pdbx_description
1 polymer ?
#
loop_
_entity_poly.entity_id
_entity_poly.type
_entity_poly.pdbx_seq_one_letter_code
_entity_poly.pdbx_strand_id
1 'polypeptide(L)'
;MASAYFLMKQFEEVLVYLNSIKSYFYNDDTFNFNIGQAVLACGNAAEAETSLLLVADAQLKKQLPWILCLTRAYCLNKKGNLAWEMYTKMKASDESFAVLRLIANDCYKVGDYFHSAKAFDAMERIEPNPEYWEGKRGAVIGVFKLVAEHSAPPEQLKEAMLLLEKSRHPQVEYIATVIRRFCRQNNIGI
;
A
#
# COMPACT_ATOMS: atom_id res chain seq x y z
N MET A 1 13.93 3.12 -28.43
CA MET A 1 13.73 4.53 -28.03
C MET A 1 13.04 4.64 -26.68
N ALA A 2 11.84 4.07 -26.47
CA ALA A 2 11.19 4.08 -25.14
C ALA A 2 12.07 3.51 -24.01
N SER A 3 12.84 2.46 -24.28
CA SER A 3 13.80 1.88 -23.33
C SER A 3 14.87 2.86 -22.83
N ALA A 4 15.33 3.80 -23.67
CA ALA A 4 16.30 4.81 -23.26
C ALA A 4 15.69 5.81 -22.28
N TYR A 5 14.46 6.29 -22.59
CA TYR A 5 13.72 7.19 -21.70
C TYR A 5 13.36 6.54 -20.37
N PHE A 6 13.05 5.23 -20.35
CA PHE A 6 12.89 4.46 -19.11
C PHE A 6 14.13 4.53 -18.21
N LEU A 7 15.32 4.33 -18.77
CA LEU A 7 16.58 4.39 -18.02
C LEU A 7 16.88 5.81 -17.52
N MET A 8 16.45 6.83 -18.26
CA MET A 8 16.56 8.23 -17.88
C MET A 8 15.45 8.68 -16.92
N LYS A 9 14.50 7.80 -16.55
CA LYS A 9 13.31 8.11 -15.73
C LYS A 9 12.41 9.20 -16.31
N GLN A 10 12.45 9.36 -17.63
CA GLN A 10 11.63 10.29 -18.42
C GLN A 10 10.32 9.60 -18.82
N PHE A 11 9.45 9.39 -17.83
CA PHE A 11 8.27 8.54 -17.99
C PHE A 11 7.17 9.19 -18.84
N GLU A 12 7.07 10.51 -18.86
CA GLU A 12 6.13 11.23 -19.74
C GLU A 12 6.47 10.97 -21.21
N GLU A 13 7.77 11.02 -21.54
CA GLU A 13 8.28 10.73 -22.88
C GLU A 13 8.07 9.25 -23.23
N VAL A 14 8.30 8.33 -22.30
CA VAL A 14 7.98 6.90 -22.48
C VAL A 14 6.52 6.74 -22.89
N LEU A 15 5.59 7.42 -22.22
CA LEU A 15 4.16 7.32 -22.51
C LEU A 15 3.80 7.83 -23.91
N VAL A 16 4.45 8.88 -24.41
CA VAL A 16 4.25 9.35 -25.79
C VAL A 16 4.51 8.21 -26.78
N TYR A 17 5.63 7.48 -26.62
CA TYR A 17 5.95 6.36 -27.51
C TYR A 17 5.01 5.18 -27.31
N LEU A 18 4.78 4.75 -26.06
CA LEU A 18 3.92 3.58 -25.80
C LEU A 18 2.48 3.82 -26.27
N ASN A 19 1.94 5.01 -26.08
CA ASN A 19 0.60 5.35 -26.55
C ASN A 19 0.48 5.32 -28.08
N SER A 20 1.52 5.73 -28.81
CA SER A 20 1.53 5.70 -30.29
C SER A 20 1.39 4.29 -30.88
N ILE A 21 1.77 3.26 -30.13
CA ILE A 21 1.72 1.85 -30.57
C ILE A 21 0.68 1.01 -29.80
N LYS A 22 -0.06 1.61 -28.85
CA LYS A 22 -0.98 0.90 -27.93
C LYS A 22 -2.01 0.04 -28.64
N SER A 23 -2.57 0.51 -29.76
CA SER A 23 -3.57 -0.22 -30.55
C SER A 23 -3.03 -1.51 -31.17
N TYR A 24 -1.72 -1.63 -31.37
CA TYR A 24 -1.10 -2.82 -31.98
C TYR A 24 -0.70 -3.87 -30.94
N PHE A 25 -0.49 -3.46 -29.68
CA PHE A 25 0.10 -4.30 -28.63
C PHE A 25 -0.80 -4.45 -27.39
N TYR A 26 -2.10 -4.15 -27.50
CA TYR A 26 -3.03 -4.17 -26.35
C TYR A 26 -3.14 -5.53 -25.64
N ASN A 27 -2.81 -6.64 -26.32
CA ASN A 27 -2.77 -7.99 -25.77
C ASN A 27 -1.36 -8.48 -25.41
N ASP A 28 -0.32 -7.65 -25.57
CA ASP A 28 1.06 -8.05 -25.28
C ASP A 28 1.39 -7.80 -23.80
N ASP A 29 1.84 -8.84 -23.10
CA ASP A 29 2.12 -8.79 -21.66
C ASP A 29 3.27 -7.84 -21.31
N THR A 30 4.31 -7.82 -22.13
CA THR A 30 5.47 -6.97 -21.91
C THR A 30 5.10 -5.51 -22.11
N PHE A 31 4.31 -5.22 -23.15
CA PHE A 31 3.76 -3.90 -23.41
C PHE A 31 2.88 -3.43 -22.26
N ASN A 32 1.92 -4.26 -21.82
CA ASN A 32 0.99 -3.94 -20.73
C ASN A 32 1.71 -3.70 -19.40
N PHE A 33 2.76 -4.48 -19.11
CA PHE A 33 3.60 -4.24 -17.95
C PHE A 33 4.35 -2.90 -18.05
N ASN A 34 5.04 -2.65 -19.17
CA ASN A 34 5.82 -1.44 -19.38
C ASN A 34 4.94 -0.17 -19.31
N ILE A 35 3.81 -0.16 -20.02
CA ILE A 35 2.90 1.00 -19.98
C ILE A 35 2.33 1.20 -18.57
N GLY A 36 1.99 0.12 -17.86
CA GLY A 36 1.56 0.18 -16.46
C GLY A 36 2.61 0.82 -15.55
N GLN A 37 3.88 0.48 -15.70
CA GLN A 37 4.98 1.09 -14.95
C GLN A 37 5.13 2.59 -15.23
N ALA A 38 5.08 2.98 -16.51
CA ALA A 38 5.24 4.38 -16.91
C ALA A 38 4.07 5.25 -16.46
N VAL A 39 2.83 4.75 -16.61
CA VAL A 39 1.61 5.43 -16.16
C VAL A 39 1.62 5.60 -14.63
N LEU A 40 2.06 4.57 -13.90
CA LEU A 40 2.18 4.62 -12.44
C LEU A 40 3.21 5.67 -12.00
N ALA A 41 4.34 5.75 -12.69
CA ALA A 41 5.39 6.73 -12.41
C ALA A 41 4.93 8.18 -12.70
N CYS A 42 3.99 8.37 -13.62
CA CYS A 42 3.35 9.66 -13.89
C CYS A 42 2.19 9.98 -12.94
N GLY A 43 1.95 9.15 -11.92
CA GLY A 43 0.93 9.40 -10.88
C GLY A 43 -0.50 8.98 -11.24
N ASN A 44 -0.74 8.36 -12.40
CA ASN A 44 -2.06 7.86 -12.78
C ASN A 44 -2.26 6.41 -12.33
N ALA A 45 -2.48 6.19 -11.03
CA ALA A 45 -2.60 4.85 -10.47
C ALA A 45 -3.80 4.05 -11.03
N ALA A 46 -4.89 4.70 -11.45
CA ALA A 46 -6.08 4.04 -11.96
C ALA A 46 -5.84 3.38 -13.34
N GLU A 47 -5.25 4.12 -14.27
CA GLU A 47 -4.88 3.57 -15.58
C GLU A 47 -3.76 2.53 -15.45
N ALA A 48 -2.79 2.77 -14.56
CA ALA A 48 -1.72 1.82 -14.30
C ALA A 48 -2.26 0.46 -13.81
N GLU A 49 -3.21 0.47 -12.87
CA GLU A 49 -3.87 -0.76 -12.39
C GLU A 49 -4.52 -1.52 -13.55
N THR A 50 -5.25 -0.81 -14.43
CA THR A 50 -5.93 -1.42 -15.56
C THR A 50 -4.93 -2.09 -16.51
N SER A 51 -3.83 -1.40 -16.87
CA SER A 51 -2.80 -1.99 -17.72
C SER A 51 -2.07 -3.17 -17.06
N LEU A 52 -1.74 -3.09 -15.77
CA LEU A 52 -1.06 -4.17 -15.05
C LEU A 52 -1.93 -5.43 -14.92
N LEU A 53 -3.25 -5.27 -14.82
CA LEU A 53 -4.21 -6.37 -14.78
C LEU A 53 -4.42 -7.07 -16.13
N LEU A 54 -4.11 -6.40 -17.25
CA LEU A 54 -4.15 -7.03 -18.58
C LEU A 54 -3.03 -8.05 -18.80
N VAL A 55 -1.95 -7.99 -18.02
CA VAL A 55 -0.90 -9.00 -18.07
C VAL A 55 -1.50 -10.38 -17.78
N ALA A 56 -1.31 -11.35 -18.65
CA ALA A 56 -1.76 -12.73 -18.53
C ALA A 56 -0.62 -13.68 -18.12
N ASP A 57 0.63 -13.46 -18.59
CA ASP A 57 1.77 -14.32 -18.30
C ASP A 57 2.00 -14.54 -16.80
N ALA A 58 1.84 -15.80 -16.38
CA ALA A 58 2.03 -16.23 -15.01
C ALA A 58 3.49 -16.18 -14.54
N GLN A 59 4.48 -16.24 -15.44
CA GLN A 59 5.88 -16.08 -15.07
C GLN A 59 6.20 -14.62 -14.77
N LEU A 60 5.75 -13.68 -15.61
CA LEU A 60 5.87 -12.25 -15.34
C LEU A 60 5.24 -11.86 -14.00
N LYS A 61 4.04 -12.38 -13.70
CA LYS A 61 3.33 -12.11 -12.44
C LYS A 61 4.04 -12.59 -11.17
N LYS A 62 4.96 -13.55 -11.28
CA LYS A 62 5.79 -14.02 -10.15
C LYS A 62 6.99 -13.13 -9.91
N GLN A 63 7.37 -12.29 -10.87
CA GLN A 63 8.51 -11.41 -10.73
C GLN A 63 8.19 -10.27 -9.78
N LEU A 64 9.09 -10.00 -8.84
CA LEU A 64 8.93 -8.95 -7.85
C LEU A 64 8.60 -7.57 -8.45
N PRO A 65 9.19 -7.12 -9.58
CA PRO A 65 8.84 -5.82 -10.16
C PRO A 65 7.35 -5.68 -10.49
N TRP A 66 6.71 -6.71 -11.05
CA TRP A 66 5.28 -6.70 -11.34
C TRP A 66 4.46 -6.64 -10.05
N ILE A 67 4.82 -7.46 -9.06
CA ILE A 67 4.17 -7.50 -7.74
C ILE A 67 4.23 -6.12 -7.07
N LEU A 68 5.40 -5.46 -7.06
CA LEU A 68 5.58 -4.14 -6.48
C LEU A 68 4.76 -3.07 -7.22
N CYS A 69 4.73 -3.10 -8.55
CA CYS A 69 3.97 -2.14 -9.34
C CYS A 69 2.47 -2.29 -9.10
N LEU A 70 1.94 -3.52 -9.13
CA LEU A 70 0.51 -3.74 -8.88
C LEU A 70 0.13 -3.42 -7.43
N THR A 71 0.96 -3.80 -6.45
CA THR A 71 0.75 -3.44 -5.04
C THR A 71 0.67 -1.92 -4.87
N ARG A 72 1.60 -1.18 -5.50
CA ARG A 72 1.58 0.29 -5.46
C ARG A 72 0.34 0.87 -6.11
N ALA A 73 -0.07 0.35 -7.27
CA ALA A 73 -1.31 0.78 -7.91
C ALA A 73 -2.51 0.59 -6.97
N TYR A 74 -2.62 -0.57 -6.31
CA TYR A 74 -3.67 -0.82 -5.32
C TYR A 74 -3.61 0.14 -4.12
N CYS A 75 -2.43 0.36 -3.53
CA CYS A 75 -2.26 1.31 -2.44
C CYS A 75 -2.73 2.72 -2.85
N LEU A 76 -2.25 3.21 -3.99
CA LEU A 76 -2.57 4.56 -4.48
C LEU A 76 -4.04 4.72 -4.87
N ASN A 77 -4.70 3.65 -5.29
CA ASN A 77 -6.15 3.62 -5.57
C ASN A 77 -7.01 3.37 -4.32
N LYS A 78 -6.43 3.44 -3.10
CA LYS A 78 -7.11 3.16 -1.82
C LYS A 78 -7.74 1.76 -1.74
N LYS A 79 -7.14 0.78 -2.42
CA LYS A 79 -7.51 -0.63 -2.41
C LYS A 79 -6.54 -1.43 -1.52
N GLY A 80 -6.37 -0.98 -0.28
CA GLY A 80 -5.39 -1.57 0.65
C GLY A 80 -5.64 -3.05 0.97
N ASN A 81 -6.89 -3.52 0.86
CA ASN A 81 -7.23 -4.93 1.00
C ASN A 81 -6.57 -5.78 -0.10
N LEU A 82 -6.64 -5.35 -1.36
CA LEU A 82 -6.01 -6.04 -2.48
C LEU A 82 -4.48 -5.99 -2.37
N ALA A 83 -3.93 -4.84 -1.94
CA ALA A 83 -2.50 -4.72 -1.67
C ALA A 83 -2.05 -5.69 -0.55
N TRP A 84 -2.84 -5.81 0.52
CA TRP A 84 -2.58 -6.77 1.59
C TRP A 84 -2.64 -8.22 1.12
N GLU A 85 -3.57 -8.57 0.23
CA GLU A 85 -3.63 -9.89 -0.39
C GLU A 85 -2.39 -10.22 -1.23
N MET A 86 -1.76 -9.23 -1.86
CA MET A 86 -0.48 -9.46 -2.56
C MET A 86 0.59 -9.96 -1.59
N TYR A 87 0.69 -9.36 -0.41
CA TYR A 87 1.60 -9.79 0.64
C TYR A 87 1.24 -11.17 1.21
N THR A 88 -0.03 -11.45 1.52
CA THR A 88 -0.40 -12.74 2.15
C THR A 88 -0.18 -13.95 1.25
N LYS A 89 -0.15 -13.77 -0.07
CA LYS A 89 0.17 -14.82 -1.05
C LYS A 89 1.67 -15.12 -1.14
N MET A 90 2.53 -14.26 -0.59
CA MET A 90 3.98 -14.45 -0.62
C MET A 90 4.45 -15.30 0.56
N LYS A 91 5.51 -16.07 0.32
CA LYS A 91 6.25 -16.72 1.42
C LYS A 91 7.10 -15.65 2.13
N ALA A 92 7.38 -15.86 3.42
CA ALA A 92 8.29 -15.01 4.16
C ALA A 92 9.66 -14.94 3.47
N SER A 93 10.03 -13.76 3.00
CA SER A 93 11.27 -13.46 2.26
C SER A 93 11.57 -11.96 2.28
N ASP A 94 12.77 -11.57 1.86
CA ASP A 94 13.14 -10.15 1.68
C ASP A 94 12.21 -9.42 0.69
N GLU A 95 11.70 -10.15 -0.31
CA GLU A 95 10.73 -9.64 -1.27
C GLU A 95 9.39 -9.29 -0.60
N SER A 96 8.90 -10.17 0.29
CA SER A 96 7.68 -9.92 1.06
C SER A 96 7.82 -8.70 1.97
N PHE A 97 9.02 -8.47 2.51
CA PHE A 97 9.32 -7.29 3.31
C PHE A 97 9.35 -6.01 2.46
N ALA A 98 9.84 -6.08 1.22
CA ALA A 98 9.74 -4.96 0.28
C ALA A 98 8.28 -4.58 -0.04
N VAL A 99 7.39 -5.57 -0.18
CA VAL A 99 5.95 -5.34 -0.34
C VAL A 99 5.35 -4.70 0.91
N LEU A 100 5.68 -5.16 2.12
CA LEU A 100 5.22 -4.55 3.36
C LEU A 100 5.65 -3.09 3.49
N ARG A 101 6.92 -2.77 3.20
CA ARG A 101 7.41 -1.37 3.20
C ARG A 101 6.62 -0.51 2.23
N LEU A 102 6.27 -1.05 1.07
CA LEU A 102 5.48 -0.35 0.07
C LEU A 102 4.06 -0.06 0.58
N ILE A 103 3.37 -1.08 1.11
CA ILE A 103 2.03 -0.94 1.69
C ILE A 103 2.04 0.08 2.82
N ALA A 104 2.99 -0.05 3.76
CA ALA A 104 3.10 0.83 4.92
C ALA A 104 3.18 2.31 4.50
N ASN A 105 4.04 2.64 3.54
CA ASN A 105 4.29 4.01 3.12
C ASN A 105 3.21 4.56 2.17
N ASP A 106 2.83 3.80 1.13
CA ASP A 106 1.93 4.32 0.11
C ASP A 106 0.49 4.39 0.63
N CYS A 107 0.03 3.42 1.44
CA CYS A 107 -1.27 3.53 2.12
C CYS A 107 -1.29 4.70 3.12
N TYR A 108 -0.20 4.96 3.84
CA TYR A 108 -0.13 6.10 4.76
C TYR A 108 -0.32 7.43 4.02
N LYS A 109 0.37 7.61 2.88
CA LYS A 109 0.29 8.83 2.07
C LYS A 109 -1.11 9.13 1.55
N VAL A 110 -1.89 8.10 1.20
CA VAL A 110 -3.26 8.29 0.68
C VAL A 110 -4.34 8.30 1.77
N GLY A 111 -3.94 8.16 3.04
CA GLY A 111 -4.85 8.15 4.18
C GLY A 111 -5.51 6.80 4.47
N ASP A 112 -5.04 5.71 3.86
CA ASP A 112 -5.43 4.35 4.23
C ASP A 112 -4.61 3.87 5.43
N TYR A 113 -4.85 4.52 6.57
CA TYR A 113 -4.06 4.31 7.77
C TYR A 113 -4.22 2.92 8.37
N PHE A 114 -5.34 2.24 8.12
CA PHE A 114 -5.60 0.91 8.65
C PHE A 114 -4.64 -0.12 8.05
N HIS A 115 -4.53 -0.16 6.72
CA HIS A 115 -3.59 -1.08 6.05
C HIS A 115 -2.13 -0.67 6.30
N SER A 116 -1.86 0.62 6.45
CA SER A 116 -0.55 1.10 6.87
C SER A 116 -0.15 0.57 8.26
N ALA A 117 -1.05 0.66 9.25
CA ALA A 117 -0.81 0.14 10.60
C ALA A 117 -0.56 -1.37 10.61
N LYS A 118 -1.33 -2.14 9.82
CA LYS A 118 -1.11 -3.59 9.64
C LYS A 118 0.27 -3.90 9.07
N ALA A 119 0.71 -3.13 8.08
CA ALA A 119 2.00 -3.33 7.45
C ALA A 119 3.17 -2.99 8.38
N PHE A 120 3.10 -1.87 9.12
CA PHE A 120 4.10 -1.53 10.14
C PHE A 120 4.16 -2.58 11.25
N ASP A 121 3.02 -3.08 11.73
CA ASP A 121 2.98 -4.15 12.73
C ASP A 121 3.61 -5.46 12.22
N ALA A 122 3.35 -5.82 10.95
CA ALA A 122 3.98 -6.98 10.34
C ALA A 122 5.50 -6.81 10.20
N MET A 123 5.97 -5.64 9.78
CA MET A 123 7.41 -5.34 9.68
C MET A 123 8.10 -5.39 11.04
N GLU A 124 7.51 -4.80 12.09
CA GLU A 124 8.06 -4.83 13.45
C GLU A 124 8.21 -6.26 14.00
N ARG A 125 7.32 -7.18 13.63
CA ARG A 125 7.42 -8.59 14.02
C ARG A 125 8.54 -9.34 13.29
N ILE A 126 8.82 -8.97 12.05
CA ILE A 126 9.87 -9.60 11.24
C ILE A 126 11.24 -9.05 11.66
N GLU A 127 11.34 -7.72 11.75
CA GLU A 127 12.56 -7.01 12.09
C GLU A 127 12.21 -5.87 13.08
N PRO A 128 12.52 -6.03 14.37
CA PRO A 128 12.26 -4.99 15.36
C PRO A 128 13.08 -3.72 15.07
N ASN A 129 12.39 -2.65 14.66
CA ASN A 129 12.98 -1.34 14.44
C ASN A 129 12.09 -0.27 15.11
N PRO A 130 12.65 0.65 15.93
CA PRO A 130 11.90 1.75 16.53
C PRO A 130 11.07 2.58 15.53
N GLU A 131 11.53 2.75 14.29
CA GLU A 131 10.82 3.50 13.27
C GLU A 131 9.50 2.84 12.85
N TYR A 132 9.42 1.50 12.88
CA TYR A 132 8.17 0.80 12.56
C TYR A 132 7.13 0.99 13.65
N TRP A 133 7.56 1.05 14.92
CA TRP A 133 6.68 1.44 16.02
C TRP A 133 6.16 2.87 15.83
N GLU A 134 7.04 3.82 15.50
CA GLU A 134 6.65 5.22 15.27
C GLU A 134 5.65 5.34 14.11
N GLY A 135 5.89 4.62 13.00
CA GLY A 135 4.98 4.53 11.86
C GLY A 135 3.64 3.89 12.23
N LYS A 136 3.65 2.77 12.96
CA LYS A 136 2.45 2.10 13.46
C LYS A 136 1.62 3.01 14.36
N ARG A 137 2.27 3.67 15.33
CA ARG A 137 1.63 4.64 16.24
C ARG A 137 0.96 5.75 15.45
N GLY A 138 1.67 6.34 14.49
CA GLY A 138 1.14 7.38 13.62
C GLY A 138 -0.07 6.90 12.80
N ALA A 139 -0.02 5.68 12.26
CA ALA A 139 -1.11 5.09 11.51
C ALA A 139 -2.33 4.79 12.38
N VAL A 140 -2.16 4.25 13.59
CA VAL A 140 -3.27 4.01 14.54
C VAL A 140 -3.96 5.33 14.92
N ILE A 141 -3.20 6.40 15.15
CA ILE A 141 -3.76 7.74 15.39
C ILE A 141 -4.50 8.25 14.15
N GLY A 142 -4.00 7.96 12.95
CA GLY A 142 -4.69 8.25 11.68
C GLY A 142 -6.05 7.53 11.56
N VAL A 143 -6.12 6.24 11.94
CA VAL A 143 -7.39 5.50 11.99
C VAL A 143 -8.34 6.13 13.01
N PHE A 144 -7.84 6.46 14.20
CA PHE A 144 -8.63 7.13 15.23
C PHE A 144 -9.21 8.46 14.73
N LYS A 145 -8.40 9.29 14.05
CA LYS A 145 -8.85 10.53 13.43
C LYS A 145 -10.02 10.27 12.45
N LEU A 146 -9.87 9.31 11.54
CA LEU A 146 -10.91 9.00 10.57
C LEU A 146 -12.21 8.53 11.22
N VAL A 147 -12.14 7.73 12.27
CA VAL A 147 -13.33 7.28 13.02
C VAL A 147 -13.98 8.44 13.77
N ALA A 148 -13.19 9.34 14.37
CA ALA A 148 -13.69 10.55 15.02
C ALA A 148 -14.37 11.50 14.02
N GLU A 149 -13.92 11.51 12.76
CA GLU A 149 -14.51 12.26 11.64
C GLU A 149 -15.64 11.48 10.92
N HIS A 150 -16.07 10.32 11.44
CA HIS A 150 -17.07 9.43 10.82
C HIS A 150 -16.74 8.99 9.39
N SER A 151 -15.47 9.04 9.01
CA SER A 151 -14.94 8.69 7.68
C SER A 151 -14.38 7.27 7.61
N ALA A 152 -14.40 6.52 8.73
CA ALA A 152 -14.03 5.12 8.80
C ALA A 152 -14.92 4.37 9.83
N PRO A 153 -15.12 3.06 9.65
CA PRO A 153 -15.91 2.24 10.57
C PRO A 153 -15.18 2.03 11.92
N PRO A 154 -15.89 2.03 13.06
CA PRO A 154 -15.30 1.78 14.39
C PRO A 154 -14.53 0.46 14.49
N GLU A 155 -14.92 -0.55 13.72
CA GLU A 155 -14.29 -1.86 13.66
C GLU A 155 -12.81 -1.76 13.26
N GLN A 156 -12.47 -0.86 12.33
CA GLN A 156 -11.07 -0.63 11.95
C GLN A 156 -10.25 -0.06 13.11
N LEU A 157 -10.85 0.83 13.91
CA LEU A 157 -10.19 1.38 15.10
C LEU A 157 -10.01 0.29 16.16
N LYS A 158 -11.02 -0.55 16.38
CA LYS A 158 -10.92 -1.69 17.29
C LYS A 158 -9.76 -2.62 16.92
N GLU A 159 -9.64 -2.97 15.65
CA GLU A 159 -8.52 -3.79 15.16
C GLU A 159 -7.17 -3.05 15.26
N ALA A 160 -7.11 -1.76 14.92
CA ALA A 160 -5.90 -0.95 15.04
C ALA A 160 -5.42 -0.84 16.49
N MET A 161 -6.35 -0.72 17.45
CA MET A 161 -6.05 -0.73 18.89
C MET A 161 -5.42 -2.06 19.32
N LEU A 162 -5.90 -3.19 18.81
CA LEU A 162 -5.28 -4.50 19.07
C LEU A 162 -3.85 -4.59 18.53
N LEU A 163 -3.53 -3.91 17.42
CA LEU A 163 -2.15 -3.83 16.91
C LEU A 163 -1.27 -2.96 17.82
N LEU A 164 -1.79 -1.82 18.29
CA LEU A 164 -1.10 -0.93 19.21
C LEU A 164 -0.75 -1.67 20.51
N GLU A 165 -1.74 -2.33 21.11
CA GLU A 165 -1.66 -2.98 22.42
C GLU A 165 -0.73 -4.21 22.46
N LYS A 166 -0.42 -4.81 21.31
CA LYS A 166 0.58 -5.89 21.22
C LYS A 166 2.01 -5.40 21.43
N SER A 167 2.24 -4.10 21.34
CA SER A 167 3.57 -3.50 21.43
C SER A 167 3.97 -3.29 22.89
N ARG A 168 5.25 -3.48 23.21
CA ARG A 168 5.77 -3.29 24.59
C ARG A 168 6.18 -1.85 24.89
N HIS A 169 5.72 -0.88 24.08
CA HIS A 169 6.17 0.50 24.19
C HIS A 169 5.45 1.23 25.35
N PRO A 170 6.16 2.00 26.20
CA PRO A 170 5.56 2.67 27.37
C PRO A 170 4.39 3.61 27.06
N GLN A 171 4.34 4.18 25.85
CA GLN A 171 3.27 5.09 25.43
C GLN A 171 1.94 4.39 25.09
N VAL A 172 1.93 3.08 24.91
CA VAL A 172 0.73 2.31 24.47
C VAL A 172 -0.44 2.56 25.41
N GLU A 173 -0.22 2.43 26.72
CA GLU A 173 -1.28 2.55 27.72
C GLU A 173 -1.92 3.94 27.73
N TYR A 174 -1.09 4.98 27.65
CA TYR A 174 -1.55 6.37 27.58
C TYR A 174 -2.41 6.61 26.33
N ILE A 175 -1.92 6.25 25.16
CA ILE A 175 -2.63 6.44 23.88
C ILE A 175 -3.94 5.67 23.88
N ALA A 176 -3.91 4.40 24.29
CA ALA A 176 -5.10 3.55 24.35
C ALA A 176 -6.16 4.13 25.30
N THR A 177 -5.74 4.67 26.45
CA THR A 177 -6.64 5.29 27.43
C THR A 177 -7.34 6.52 26.86
N VAL A 178 -6.60 7.37 26.15
CA VAL A 178 -7.16 8.58 25.51
C VAL A 178 -8.18 8.21 24.44
N ILE A 179 -7.85 7.26 23.55
CA ILE A 179 -8.75 6.80 22.49
C ILE A 179 -10.03 6.20 23.08
N ARG A 180 -9.91 5.28 24.04
CA ARG A 180 -11.09 4.66 24.69
C ARG A 180 -11.95 5.68 25.41
N ARG A 181 -11.36 6.68 26.05
CA ARG A 181 -12.12 7.77 26.69
C ARG A 181 -12.94 8.54 25.68
N PHE A 182 -12.34 8.91 24.53
CA PHE A 182 -13.05 9.59 23.45
C PHE A 182 -14.20 8.74 22.91
N CYS A 183 -13.96 7.45 22.64
CA CYS A 183 -14.98 6.56 22.10
C CYS A 183 -16.16 6.38 23.06
N ARG A 184 -15.91 6.28 24.38
CA ARG A 184 -16.96 6.25 25.41
C ARG A 184 -17.80 7.53 25.44
N GLN A 185 -17.16 8.69 25.30
CA GLN A 185 -17.86 9.99 25.30
C GLN A 185 -18.74 10.19 24.06
N ASN A 186 -18.36 9.58 22.93
CA ASN A 186 -19.04 9.72 21.64
C ASN A 186 -19.89 8.50 21.25
N ASN A 187 -20.11 7.55 22.17
CA ASN A 187 -20.87 6.31 21.93
C ASN A 187 -20.35 5.47 20.74
N ILE A 188 -19.03 5.44 20.54
CA ILE A 188 -18.36 4.64 19.51
C ILE A 188 -18.01 3.27 20.12
N GLY A 189 -18.55 2.19 19.57
CA GLY A 189 -18.32 0.83 20.07
C GLY A 189 -16.97 0.26 19.61
N ILE A 190 -15.95 0.32 20.48
CA ILE A 190 -14.65 -0.35 20.29
C ILE A 190 -14.27 -1.22 21.48
#